data_AF-A0AAQ3S325-F1
#
_entry.id   AF-A0AAQ3S325-F1
#
_cell.length_a   1.000
_cell.length_b   1.000
_cell.length_c   1.000
_cell.angle_alpha   90.00
_cell.angle_beta   90.00
_cell.angle_gamma   90.00
#
_symmetry.space_group_name_H-M   'P 1'
#
loop_
_entity.id
_entity.type
_entity.pdbx_description
1 polymer ?
#
loop_
_entity_poly.entity_id
_entity_poly.type
_entity_poly.pdbx_seq_one_letter_code
_entity_poly.pdbx_strand_id
1 'polypeptide(L)'
;MNHLHKALVASNLNFRVKISTPQSMDIISRPFPPSTATFNSSWNSTIYQLLQFLLNTTFNFNNIPIVVTETGWPSFGAVNEPDATEKNAETYNNNLILRVLNGSGPPSQPKIALNTYLYELFNEDKRKGPVSEKNWGIFYANGSSVYPFSFSASNQSNGNSLGSFCVAKDDSDTDKLQAGLSWACGQGQANCVAIQPGRPCYFPNNVKSHASYAYNDYYQKMHNVGGTCDFDGTATTTTEDPSKSMILIFLFYFQYFGILLLSVLRFFSPLSKHI
;
A
#
# COMPACT_ATOMS: atom_id res chain seq x y z
N MET A 1 -15.10 -21.55 16.33
CA MET A 1 -15.87 -20.65 15.44
C MET A 1 -17.28 -20.35 15.98
N ASN A 2 -18.10 -21.35 16.31
CA ASN A 2 -19.48 -21.16 16.82
C ASN A 2 -19.62 -20.19 18.00
N HIS A 3 -18.79 -20.32 19.04
CA HIS A 3 -18.86 -19.43 20.21
C HIS A 3 -18.56 -17.97 19.86
N LEU A 4 -17.53 -17.72 19.02
CA LEU A 4 -17.20 -16.38 18.55
C LEU A 4 -18.34 -15.77 17.72
N HIS A 5 -18.98 -16.56 16.85
CA HIS A 5 -20.11 -16.08 16.08
C HIS A 5 -21.32 -15.75 16.98
N LYS A 6 -21.64 -16.61 17.95
CA LYS A 6 -22.71 -16.32 18.94
C LYS A 6 -22.45 -15.03 19.71
N ALA A 7 -21.21 -14.78 20.12
CA ALA A 7 -20.82 -13.53 20.78
C ALA A 7 -21.01 -12.32 19.86
N LEU A 8 -20.63 -12.43 18.58
CA LEU A 8 -20.85 -11.36 17.61
C LEU A 8 -22.34 -11.10 17.32
N VAL A 9 -23.17 -12.13 17.30
CA VAL A 9 -24.63 -11.98 17.17
C VAL A 9 -25.20 -11.28 18.41
N ALA A 10 -24.80 -11.70 19.62
CA ALA A 10 -25.24 -11.07 20.86
C ALA A 10 -24.86 -9.58 20.94
N SER A 11 -23.71 -9.21 20.37
CA SER A 11 -23.25 -7.81 20.29
C SER A 11 -23.73 -7.05 19.05
N ASN A 12 -24.57 -7.64 18.20
CA ASN A 12 -25.01 -7.05 16.93
C ASN A 12 -23.83 -6.58 16.03
N LEU A 13 -22.78 -7.39 15.95
CA LEU A 13 -21.58 -7.15 15.13
C LEU A 13 -21.38 -8.20 14.03
N ASN A 14 -22.19 -9.26 14.00
CA ASN A 14 -22.10 -10.37 13.04
C ASN A 14 -22.24 -9.95 11.57
N PHE A 15 -22.82 -8.77 11.28
CA PHE A 15 -22.87 -8.22 9.93
C PHE A 15 -21.60 -7.45 9.52
N ARG A 16 -20.83 -6.94 10.49
CA ARG A 16 -19.58 -6.19 10.25
C ARG A 16 -18.33 -7.06 10.36
N VAL A 17 -18.31 -7.98 11.32
CA VAL A 17 -17.17 -8.86 11.60
C VAL A 17 -17.54 -10.28 11.20
N LYS A 18 -16.77 -10.86 10.28
CA LYS A 18 -16.99 -12.22 9.76
C LYS A 18 -15.96 -13.17 10.38
N ILE A 19 -16.44 -14.32 10.85
CA ILE A 19 -15.58 -15.37 11.40
C ILE A 19 -15.17 -16.30 10.27
N SER A 20 -13.88 -16.52 10.13
CA SER A 20 -13.30 -17.48 9.19
C SER A 20 -12.07 -18.14 9.81
N THR A 21 -11.39 -18.99 9.06
CA THR A 21 -10.09 -19.56 9.40
C THR A 21 -9.23 -19.59 8.14
N PRO A 22 -7.94 -19.20 8.22
CA PRO A 22 -7.01 -19.42 7.11
C PRO A 22 -6.80 -20.92 6.90
N GLN A 23 -6.47 -21.30 5.67
CA GLN A 23 -6.14 -22.68 5.28
C GLN A 23 -4.93 -22.64 4.35
N SER A 24 -3.94 -23.50 4.59
CA SER A 24 -2.81 -23.72 3.66
C SER A 24 -3.31 -24.40 2.39
N MET A 25 -2.61 -24.20 1.27
CA MET A 25 -2.88 -24.92 0.02
C MET A 25 -2.71 -26.45 0.17
N ASP A 26 -1.99 -26.92 1.18
CA ASP A 26 -1.73 -28.35 1.44
C ASP A 26 -2.99 -29.18 1.70
N ILE A 27 -4.12 -28.54 2.03
CA ILE A 27 -5.41 -29.23 2.16
C ILE A 27 -5.97 -29.66 0.81
N ILE A 28 -5.42 -29.17 -0.31
CA ILE A 28 -5.81 -29.52 -1.67
C ILE A 28 -4.83 -30.57 -2.20
N SER A 29 -5.31 -31.80 -2.39
CA SER A 29 -4.47 -32.93 -2.80
C SER A 29 -4.02 -32.89 -4.27
N ARG A 30 -4.82 -32.28 -5.14
CA ARG A 30 -4.58 -32.22 -6.59
C ARG A 30 -4.90 -30.82 -7.12
N PRO A 31 -3.97 -29.87 -7.04
CA PRO A 31 -4.24 -28.48 -7.42
C PRO A 31 -4.25 -28.23 -8.93
N PHE A 32 -3.73 -29.16 -9.75
CA PHE A 32 -3.63 -29.00 -11.19
C PHE A 32 -4.31 -30.13 -11.98
N PRO A 33 -5.13 -29.81 -13.01
CA PRO A 33 -5.56 -28.45 -13.38
C PRO A 33 -6.51 -27.84 -12.32
N PRO A 34 -6.51 -26.51 -12.11
CA PRO A 34 -7.29 -25.87 -11.04
C PRO A 34 -8.79 -26.17 -11.06
N SER A 35 -9.36 -26.43 -12.24
CA SER A 35 -10.77 -26.80 -12.41
C SER A 35 -11.14 -28.15 -11.77
N THR A 36 -10.15 -28.99 -11.47
CA THR A 36 -10.32 -30.31 -10.86
C THR A 36 -9.83 -30.38 -9.42
N ALA A 37 -9.48 -29.21 -8.84
CA ALA A 37 -8.96 -29.14 -7.48
C ALA A 37 -9.97 -29.65 -6.45
N THR A 38 -9.52 -30.55 -5.59
CA THR A 38 -10.35 -31.15 -4.52
C THR A 38 -9.60 -31.16 -3.20
N PHE A 39 -10.35 -30.95 -2.11
CA PHE A 39 -9.83 -31.14 -0.77
C PHE A 39 -9.38 -32.59 -0.58
N ASN A 40 -8.31 -32.79 0.18
CA ASN A 40 -7.86 -34.10 0.59
C ASN A 40 -8.97 -34.77 1.43
N SER A 41 -9.39 -35.96 1.01
CA SER A 41 -10.50 -36.71 1.60
C SER A 41 -10.33 -37.02 3.08
N SER A 42 -9.09 -37.08 3.57
CA SER A 42 -8.77 -37.28 5.00
C SER A 42 -9.34 -36.16 5.88
N TRP A 43 -9.53 -34.96 5.32
CA TRP A 43 -10.07 -33.79 6.02
C TRP A 43 -11.56 -33.57 5.79
N ASN A 44 -12.25 -34.48 5.09
CA ASN A 44 -13.61 -34.24 4.61
C ASN A 44 -14.59 -33.90 5.74
N SER A 45 -14.53 -34.60 6.88
CA SER A 45 -15.38 -34.29 8.04
C SER A 45 -15.15 -32.86 8.55
N THR A 46 -13.90 -32.45 8.71
CA THR A 46 -13.54 -31.12 9.23
C THR A 46 -13.88 -30.01 8.24
N ILE A 47 -13.52 -30.20 6.96
CA ILE A 47 -13.79 -29.22 5.90
C ILE A 47 -15.29 -29.09 5.66
N TYR A 48 -16.04 -30.19 5.67
CA TYR A 48 -17.49 -30.14 5.55
C TYR A 48 -18.12 -29.30 6.67
N GLN A 49 -17.75 -29.55 7.93
CA GLN A 49 -18.25 -28.76 9.06
C GLN A 49 -17.86 -27.29 8.97
N LEU A 50 -16.63 -26.99 8.53
CA LEU A 50 -16.17 -25.63 8.29
C LEU A 50 -17.01 -24.93 7.20
N LEU A 51 -17.20 -25.58 6.05
CA LEU A 51 -17.98 -25.03 4.94
C LEU A 51 -19.45 -24.83 5.35
N GLN A 52 -20.04 -25.77 6.09
CA GLN A 52 -21.39 -25.62 6.64
C GLN A 52 -21.49 -24.42 7.59
N PHE A 53 -20.49 -24.24 8.46
CA PHE A 53 -20.44 -23.07 9.33
C PHE A 53 -20.35 -21.76 8.53
N LEU A 54 -19.46 -21.70 7.52
CA LEU A 54 -19.28 -20.51 6.70
C LEU A 54 -20.58 -20.18 5.95
N LEU A 55 -21.19 -21.14 5.25
CA LEU A 55 -22.44 -20.96 4.51
C LEU A 55 -23.58 -20.44 5.41
N ASN A 56 -23.74 -21.03 6.59
CA ASN A 56 -24.83 -20.67 7.52
C ASN A 56 -24.64 -19.29 8.17
N THR A 57 -23.41 -18.76 8.20
CA THR A 57 -23.09 -17.48 8.87
C THR A 57 -22.83 -16.33 7.89
N THR A 58 -22.65 -16.62 6.60
CA THR A 58 -22.54 -15.64 5.53
C THR A 58 -23.92 -15.29 4.96
N PHE A 59 -24.68 -14.48 5.69
CA PHE A 59 -26.07 -14.10 5.37
C PHE A 59 -26.31 -13.30 4.07
N ASN A 60 -25.36 -13.24 3.13
CA ASN A 60 -25.52 -12.38 1.94
C ASN A 60 -24.71 -12.80 0.71
N PHE A 61 -24.11 -13.99 0.72
CA PHE A 61 -23.35 -14.46 -0.43
C PHE A 61 -23.87 -15.80 -0.91
N ASN A 62 -24.16 -15.89 -2.22
CA ASN A 62 -24.43 -17.17 -2.88
C ASN A 62 -23.16 -18.06 -2.93
N ASN A 63 -21.98 -17.47 -2.66
CA ASN A 63 -20.67 -18.12 -2.68
C ASN A 63 -19.81 -17.69 -1.48
N ILE A 64 -18.93 -18.55 -0.98
CA ILE A 64 -17.96 -18.18 0.05
C ILE A 64 -16.86 -17.30 -0.60
N PRO A 65 -16.67 -16.03 -0.17
CA PRO A 65 -15.59 -15.20 -0.71
C PRO A 65 -14.23 -15.72 -0.25
N ILE A 66 -13.26 -15.73 -1.17
CA ILE A 66 -11.88 -16.11 -0.87
C ILE A 66 -11.07 -14.85 -0.60
N VAL A 67 -10.31 -14.86 0.49
CA VAL A 67 -9.36 -13.82 0.87
C VAL A 67 -7.99 -14.49 0.98
N VAL A 68 -7.00 -13.95 0.30
CA VAL A 68 -5.61 -14.41 0.43
C VAL A 68 -5.03 -13.76 1.67
N THR A 69 -4.95 -14.51 2.77
CA THR A 69 -4.55 -13.95 4.08
C THR A 69 -3.04 -13.83 4.24
N GLU A 70 -2.26 -14.61 3.50
CA GLU A 70 -0.80 -14.57 3.54
C GLU A 70 -0.26 -14.94 2.16
N THR A 71 0.62 -14.10 1.62
CA THR A 71 1.32 -14.35 0.38
C THR A 71 2.52 -13.42 0.30
N GLY A 72 3.65 -13.90 -0.21
CA GLY A 72 4.87 -13.10 -0.26
C GLY A 72 6.03 -13.93 -0.78
N TRP A 73 7.24 -13.38 -0.62
CA TRP A 73 8.46 -14.08 -0.99
C TRP A 73 9.63 -13.56 -0.14
N PRO A 74 10.50 -14.45 0.40
CA PRO A 74 11.59 -14.04 1.27
C PRO A 74 12.73 -13.37 0.49
N SER A 75 13.30 -12.31 1.06
CA SER A 75 14.38 -11.51 0.44
C SER A 75 15.78 -12.08 0.67
N PHE A 76 15.94 -13.00 1.61
CA PHE A 76 17.24 -13.57 1.93
C PHE A 76 17.11 -14.97 2.51
N GLY A 77 17.90 -15.92 2.00
CA GLY A 77 17.95 -17.29 2.49
C GLY A 77 19.37 -17.82 2.65
N ALA A 78 19.49 -19.06 3.14
CA ALA A 78 20.77 -19.76 3.21
C ALA A 78 21.26 -20.19 1.81
N VAL A 79 22.47 -20.74 1.73
CA VAL A 79 23.08 -21.21 0.47
C VAL A 79 22.22 -22.27 -0.24
N ASN A 80 21.46 -23.06 0.52
CA ASN A 80 20.51 -24.06 -0.01
C ASN A 80 19.11 -23.50 -0.31
N GLU A 81 18.93 -22.18 -0.22
CA GLU A 81 17.67 -21.46 -0.50
C GLU A 81 17.90 -20.40 -1.58
N PRO A 82 18.38 -20.78 -2.78
CA PRO A 82 18.88 -19.84 -3.77
C PRO A 82 17.81 -18.89 -4.34
N ASP A 83 16.54 -19.26 -4.22
CA ASP A 83 15.42 -18.46 -4.73
C ASP A 83 14.98 -17.37 -3.75
N ALA A 84 15.42 -17.41 -2.49
CA ALA A 84 15.15 -16.39 -1.49
C ALA A 84 16.13 -15.21 -1.66
N THR A 85 15.83 -14.36 -2.65
CA THR A 85 16.64 -13.19 -3.00
C THR A 85 15.80 -11.93 -2.98
N GLU A 86 16.45 -10.80 -2.67
CA GLU A 86 15.81 -9.49 -2.65
C GLU A 86 15.13 -9.17 -4.00
N LYS A 87 15.78 -9.56 -5.10
CA LYS A 87 15.25 -9.35 -6.46
C LYS A 87 13.98 -10.15 -6.71
N ASN A 88 13.92 -11.41 -6.28
CA ASN A 88 12.73 -12.23 -6.42
C ASN A 88 11.61 -11.72 -5.52
N ALA A 89 11.94 -11.30 -4.30
CA ALA A 89 10.98 -10.72 -3.36
C ALA A 89 10.35 -9.43 -3.89
N GLU A 90 11.18 -8.50 -4.37
CA GLU A 90 10.75 -7.28 -5.04
C GLU A 90 9.82 -7.59 -6.22
N THR A 91 10.24 -8.51 -7.09
CA THR A 91 9.51 -8.87 -8.32
C THR A 91 8.15 -9.48 -7.98
N TYR A 92 8.11 -10.44 -7.06
CA TYR A 92 6.89 -11.11 -6.67
C TYR A 92 5.88 -10.14 -6.04
N ASN A 93 6.32 -9.37 -5.04
CA ASN A 93 5.43 -8.50 -4.28
C ASN A 93 4.92 -7.32 -5.12
N ASN A 94 5.77 -6.70 -5.95
CA ASN A 94 5.33 -5.63 -6.82
C ASN A 94 4.35 -6.13 -7.91
N ASN A 95 4.63 -7.26 -8.55
CA ASN A 95 3.72 -7.83 -9.54
C ASN A 95 2.38 -8.26 -8.91
N LEU A 96 2.41 -8.77 -7.68
CA LEU A 96 1.21 -9.09 -6.92
C LEU A 96 0.37 -7.84 -6.65
N ILE A 97 0.99 -6.75 -6.21
CA ILE A 97 0.29 -5.48 -5.98
C ILE A 97 -0.34 -4.99 -7.28
N LEU A 98 0.42 -4.96 -8.39
CA LEU A 98 -0.12 -4.59 -9.71
C LEU A 98 -1.29 -5.50 -10.13
N ARG A 99 -1.17 -6.81 -9.88
CA ARG A 99 -2.20 -7.80 -10.19
C ARG A 99 -3.50 -7.55 -9.42
N VAL A 100 -3.40 -7.15 -8.16
CA VAL A 100 -4.55 -6.82 -7.30
C VAL A 100 -5.17 -5.47 -7.70
N LEU A 101 -4.33 -4.46 -7.97
CA LEU A 101 -4.79 -3.12 -8.33
C LEU A 101 -5.45 -3.05 -9.71
N ASN A 102 -5.12 -3.97 -10.62
CA ASN A 102 -5.85 -4.14 -11.89
C ASN A 102 -7.31 -4.60 -11.70
N GLY A 103 -7.73 -4.95 -10.47
CA GLY A 103 -9.14 -5.11 -10.10
C GLY A 103 -9.84 -6.35 -10.67
N SER A 104 -9.15 -7.18 -11.45
CA SER A 104 -9.69 -8.42 -11.99
C SER A 104 -9.51 -9.59 -11.02
N GLY A 105 -10.51 -10.45 -10.90
CA GLY A 105 -10.40 -11.69 -10.14
C GLY A 105 -9.65 -12.79 -10.90
N PRO A 106 -9.59 -14.02 -10.36
CA PRO A 106 -9.04 -15.17 -11.07
C PRO A 106 -9.98 -15.58 -12.23
N PRO A 107 -9.52 -16.43 -13.18
CA PRO A 107 -10.35 -16.86 -14.31
C PRO A 107 -11.72 -17.45 -13.93
N SER A 108 -11.83 -18.10 -12.77
CA SER A 108 -13.09 -18.64 -12.25
C SER A 108 -14.05 -17.59 -11.69
N GLN A 109 -13.56 -16.41 -11.32
CA GLN A 109 -14.33 -15.32 -10.71
C GLN A 109 -13.82 -13.94 -11.19
N PRO A 110 -13.85 -13.63 -12.50
CA PRO A 110 -13.16 -12.47 -13.06
C PRO A 110 -13.67 -11.11 -12.55
N LYS A 111 -14.93 -11.06 -12.09
CA LYS A 111 -15.61 -9.85 -11.61
C LYS A 111 -15.40 -9.57 -10.12
N ILE A 112 -14.76 -10.48 -9.38
CA ILE A 112 -14.56 -10.36 -7.93
C ILE A 112 -13.14 -9.90 -7.68
N ALA A 113 -12.99 -8.69 -7.14
CA ALA A 113 -11.68 -8.17 -6.75
C ALA A 113 -11.05 -9.05 -5.66
N LEU A 114 -9.74 -9.27 -5.77
CA LEU A 114 -8.97 -10.08 -4.82
C LEU A 114 -8.58 -9.22 -3.61
N ASN A 115 -9.02 -9.63 -2.42
CA ASN A 115 -8.50 -9.10 -1.17
C ASN A 115 -7.29 -9.94 -0.77
N THR A 116 -6.12 -9.30 -0.71
CA THR A 116 -4.84 -9.97 -0.51
C THR A 116 -4.03 -9.23 0.56
N TYR A 117 -3.49 -10.00 1.50
CA TYR A 117 -2.62 -9.51 2.55
C TYR A 117 -1.20 -9.96 2.26
N LEU A 118 -0.31 -8.97 2.14
CA LEU A 118 1.11 -9.21 1.90
C LEU A 118 1.76 -9.72 3.18
N TYR A 119 2.46 -10.83 3.04
CA TYR A 119 3.21 -11.45 4.11
C TYR A 119 4.71 -11.19 3.90
N GLU A 120 5.38 -10.42 4.74
CA GLU A 120 4.85 -9.70 5.92
C GLU A 120 5.43 -8.31 6.06
N LEU A 121 5.07 -7.59 7.13
CA LEU A 121 5.47 -6.20 7.28
C LEU A 121 6.96 -6.06 7.63
N PHE A 122 7.46 -6.89 8.55
CA PHE A 122 8.83 -6.79 9.06
C PHE A 122 9.56 -8.12 9.02
N ASN A 123 10.87 -8.07 8.80
CA ASN A 123 11.73 -9.23 9.02
C ASN A 123 11.70 -9.64 10.51
N GLU A 124 11.53 -10.93 10.76
CA GLU A 124 11.43 -11.52 12.10
C GLU A 124 12.64 -12.40 12.43
N ASP A 125 13.69 -11.77 12.95
CA ASP A 125 15.01 -12.38 13.26
C ASP A 125 14.96 -13.59 14.22
N LYS A 126 13.90 -13.68 15.04
CA LYS A 126 13.69 -14.74 16.04
C LYS A 126 12.86 -15.92 15.57
N ARG A 127 12.42 -15.94 14.30
CA ARG A 127 11.71 -17.10 13.76
C ARG A 127 12.57 -18.35 13.77
N LYS A 128 11.94 -19.47 14.11
CA LYS A 128 12.53 -20.79 14.03
C LYS A 128 12.38 -21.31 12.60
N GLY A 129 13.35 -22.06 12.13
CA GLY A 129 13.32 -22.67 10.81
C GLY A 129 14.49 -22.25 9.93
N PRO A 130 14.33 -22.38 8.60
CA PRO A 130 15.31 -21.94 7.61
C PRO A 130 15.66 -20.44 7.74
N VAL A 131 16.72 -20.01 7.06
CA VAL A 131 17.15 -18.60 7.10
C VAL A 131 16.10 -17.71 6.42
N SER A 132 15.47 -18.21 5.35
CA SER A 132 14.37 -17.53 4.66
C SER A 132 13.21 -17.12 5.57
N GLU A 133 12.89 -17.94 6.58
CA GLU A 133 11.79 -17.65 7.53
C GLU A 133 11.97 -16.33 8.27
N LYS A 134 13.20 -15.83 8.38
CA LYS A 134 13.49 -14.56 9.07
C LYS A 134 13.38 -13.34 8.18
N ASN A 135 13.17 -13.53 6.87
CA ASN A 135 13.39 -12.51 5.85
C ASN A 135 12.19 -12.34 4.89
N TRP A 136 10.95 -12.51 5.37
CA TRP A 136 9.72 -12.31 4.58
C TRP A 136 9.22 -10.86 4.55
N GLY A 137 9.81 -9.98 5.37
CA GLY A 137 9.37 -8.61 5.55
C GLY A 137 9.59 -7.72 4.34
N ILE A 138 8.68 -6.76 4.12
CA ILE A 138 8.91 -5.63 3.22
C ILE A 138 9.76 -4.52 3.88
N PHE A 139 9.85 -4.51 5.22
CA PHE A 139 10.71 -3.64 6.01
C PHE A 139 11.66 -4.42 6.92
N TYR A 140 12.80 -3.82 7.20
CA TYR A 140 13.66 -4.22 8.31
C TYR A 140 13.06 -3.74 9.64
N ALA A 141 13.50 -4.33 10.76
CA ALA A 141 13.02 -3.97 12.11
C ALA A 141 13.30 -2.50 12.51
N ASN A 142 14.26 -1.84 11.85
CA ASN A 142 14.55 -0.42 12.01
C ASN A 142 13.59 0.51 11.22
N GLY A 143 12.66 -0.07 10.44
CA GLY A 143 11.70 0.64 9.60
C GLY A 143 12.19 1.00 8.20
N SER A 144 13.44 0.69 7.82
CA SER A 144 13.91 0.89 6.44
C SER A 144 13.33 -0.18 5.52
N SER A 145 13.04 0.17 4.27
CA SER A 145 12.53 -0.79 3.28
C SER A 145 13.58 -1.85 2.95
N VAL A 146 13.15 -3.09 2.73
CA VAL A 146 14.02 -4.18 2.25
C VAL A 146 14.31 -4.01 0.75
N TYR A 147 13.29 -3.61 -0.01
CA TYR A 147 13.38 -3.28 -1.44
C TYR A 147 12.37 -2.17 -1.78
N PRO A 148 12.48 -1.51 -2.94
CA PRO A 148 11.47 -0.54 -3.38
C PRO A 148 10.12 -1.20 -3.66
N PHE A 149 9.03 -0.63 -3.13
CA PHE A 149 7.67 -1.08 -3.43
C PHE A 149 6.67 0.09 -3.33
N SER A 150 5.52 -0.02 -4.01
CA SER A 150 4.43 0.95 -3.92
C SER A 150 3.08 0.24 -3.83
N PHE A 151 2.27 0.58 -2.83
CA PHE A 151 0.87 0.13 -2.72
C PHE A 151 -0.09 0.93 -3.61
N SER A 152 0.43 1.89 -4.38
CA SER A 152 -0.33 2.70 -5.32
C SER A 152 0.00 2.26 -6.75
N ALA A 153 -1.00 2.23 -7.63
CA ALA A 153 -0.81 2.07 -9.07
C ALA A 153 -0.24 3.36 -9.70
N SER A 154 0.72 4.01 -9.02
CA SER A 154 1.61 4.97 -9.62
C SER A 154 2.52 4.15 -10.54
N ASN A 155 2.24 4.20 -11.83
CA ASN A 155 2.96 3.55 -12.92
C ASN A 155 4.42 3.24 -12.56
N GLN A 156 4.73 1.95 -12.40
CA GLN A 156 6.11 1.48 -12.43
C GLN A 156 6.71 1.82 -13.79
N SER A 157 7.60 2.81 -13.81
CA SER A 157 8.69 2.89 -14.78
C SER A 157 10.00 2.87 -14.01
N ASN A 158 10.75 1.79 -14.20
CA ASN A 158 12.16 1.56 -13.86
C ASN A 158 12.97 2.80 -13.45
N GLY A 159 13.69 2.71 -12.33
CA GLY A 159 14.80 3.61 -12.06
C GLY A 159 15.12 3.70 -10.59
N ASN A 160 16.24 3.11 -10.19
CA ASN A 160 16.81 3.17 -8.86
C ASN A 160 17.00 4.65 -8.43
N SER A 161 16.21 5.12 -7.47
CA SER A 161 16.53 6.31 -6.68
C SER A 161 15.63 6.31 -5.46
N LEU A 162 16.22 6.38 -4.27
CA LEU A 162 15.54 6.98 -3.12
C LEU A 162 15.10 8.38 -3.58
N GLY A 163 13.84 8.47 -4.01
CA GLY A 163 13.41 9.37 -5.07
C GLY A 163 13.85 10.80 -4.83
N SER A 164 14.75 11.28 -5.69
CA SER A 164 14.99 12.71 -5.85
C SER A 164 13.65 13.37 -6.14
N PHE A 165 13.12 14.13 -5.19
CA PHE A 165 11.91 14.94 -5.36
C PHE A 165 12.29 16.25 -6.01
N CYS A 166 11.41 16.79 -6.85
CA CYS A 166 11.58 18.13 -7.40
C CYS A 166 10.70 19.13 -6.64
N VAL A 167 11.31 20.08 -5.95
CA VAL A 167 10.61 21.06 -5.11
C VAL A 167 10.87 22.49 -5.59
N ALA A 168 9.92 23.40 -5.39
CA ALA A 168 10.11 24.81 -5.67
C ALA A 168 11.03 25.45 -4.61
N LYS A 169 11.98 26.29 -5.02
CA LYS A 169 12.88 27.01 -4.11
C LYS A 169 12.14 28.12 -3.36
N ASP A 170 12.55 28.35 -2.12
CA ASP A 170 11.96 29.34 -1.21
C ASP A 170 12.06 30.78 -1.72
N ASP A 171 13.15 31.13 -2.39
CA ASP A 171 13.47 32.50 -2.84
C ASP A 171 13.10 32.76 -4.31
N SER A 172 12.22 31.95 -4.91
CA SER A 172 11.86 32.09 -6.31
C SER A 172 10.86 33.22 -6.53
N ASP A 173 11.01 33.94 -7.65
CA ASP A 173 10.03 34.92 -8.12
C ASP A 173 8.66 34.25 -8.32
N THR A 174 7.60 34.86 -7.77
CA THR A 174 6.24 34.31 -7.81
C THR A 174 5.70 34.25 -9.24
N ASP A 175 6.07 35.18 -10.11
CA ASP A 175 5.62 35.18 -11.51
C ASP A 175 6.29 34.05 -12.29
N LYS A 176 7.57 33.79 -12.01
CA LYS A 176 8.30 32.64 -12.60
C LYS A 176 7.78 31.31 -12.08
N LEU A 177 7.44 31.22 -10.79
CA LEU A 177 6.80 30.04 -10.21
C LEU A 177 5.43 29.79 -10.83
N GLN A 178 4.63 30.83 -11.06
CA GLN A 178 3.32 30.70 -11.70
C GLN A 178 3.47 30.27 -13.17
N ALA A 179 4.45 30.80 -13.89
CA ALA A 179 4.77 30.39 -15.26
C ALA A 179 5.21 28.93 -15.32
N GLY A 180 6.11 28.52 -14.42
CA GLY A 180 6.55 27.13 -14.33
C GLY A 180 5.43 26.18 -13.93
N LEU A 181 4.58 26.55 -12.96
CA LEU A 181 3.38 25.79 -12.59
C LEU A 181 2.44 25.62 -13.80
N SER A 182 2.16 26.70 -14.52
CA SER A 182 1.29 26.67 -15.71
C SER A 182 1.86 25.77 -16.80
N TRP A 183 3.18 25.82 -17.00
CA TRP A 183 3.88 24.94 -17.94
C TRP A 183 3.80 23.47 -17.51
N ALA A 184 4.07 23.17 -16.23
CA ALA A 184 4.03 21.82 -15.68
C ALA A 184 2.63 21.20 -15.86
N CYS A 185 1.57 21.94 -15.53
CA CYS A 185 0.19 21.49 -15.70
C CYS A 185 -0.25 21.37 -17.16
N GLY A 186 0.33 22.17 -18.06
CA GLY A 186 0.02 22.18 -19.48
C GLY A 186 0.92 21.23 -20.26
N GLN A 187 2.04 21.77 -20.76
CA GLN A 187 2.97 21.06 -21.62
C GLN A 187 3.72 19.93 -20.90
N GLY A 188 4.00 20.10 -19.60
CA GLY A 188 4.63 19.07 -18.77
C GLY A 188 3.71 17.90 -18.41
N GLN A 189 2.40 18.01 -18.66
CA GLN A 189 1.41 16.96 -18.36
C GLN A 189 1.42 16.48 -16.89
N ALA A 190 1.73 17.39 -15.97
CA ALA A 190 1.62 17.14 -14.54
C ALA A 190 0.14 17.02 -14.12
N ASN A 191 -0.16 16.19 -13.11
CA ASN A 191 -1.52 15.94 -12.61
C ASN A 191 -2.03 17.08 -11.71
N CYS A 192 -2.30 18.24 -12.31
CA CYS A 192 -2.75 19.41 -11.57
C CYS A 192 -4.22 19.36 -11.11
N VAL A 193 -4.90 18.22 -11.28
CA VAL A 193 -6.25 18.00 -10.72
C VAL A 193 -6.19 17.92 -9.20
N ALA A 194 -5.12 17.37 -8.63
CA ALA A 194 -4.99 17.18 -7.18
C ALA A 194 -4.83 18.49 -6.38
N ILE A 195 -4.40 19.57 -7.05
CA ILE A 195 -4.17 20.90 -6.47
C ILE A 195 -5.33 21.89 -6.76
N GLN A 196 -6.48 21.41 -7.23
CA GLN A 196 -7.66 22.26 -7.45
C GLN A 196 -8.47 22.47 -6.16
N PRO A 197 -9.29 23.52 -6.04
CA PRO A 197 -10.14 23.73 -4.87
C PRO A 197 -10.96 22.49 -4.49
N GLY A 198 -10.89 22.10 -3.21
CA GLY A 198 -11.58 20.92 -2.67
C GLY A 198 -10.88 19.57 -2.92
N ARG A 199 -9.64 19.58 -3.44
CA ARG A 199 -8.85 18.36 -3.69
C ARG A 199 -7.75 18.15 -2.64
N PRO A 200 -7.24 16.91 -2.49
CA PRO A 200 -6.36 16.54 -1.37
C PRO A 200 -5.06 17.36 -1.26
N CYS A 201 -4.52 17.84 -2.37
CA CYS A 201 -3.25 18.58 -2.41
C CYS A 201 -3.45 20.09 -2.61
N TYR A 202 -4.66 20.61 -2.37
CA TYR A 202 -4.96 22.03 -2.50
C TYR A 202 -4.30 22.88 -1.41
N PHE A 203 -4.13 22.34 -0.20
CA PHE A 203 -3.56 23.07 0.93
C PHE A 203 -2.07 22.72 1.14
N PRO A 204 -1.22 23.73 1.42
CA PRO A 204 -1.57 25.13 1.62
C PRO A 204 -1.81 25.82 0.26
N ASN A 205 -2.81 26.71 0.21
CA ASN A 205 -3.21 27.39 -1.02
C ASN A 205 -2.24 28.54 -1.34
N ASN A 206 -1.06 28.19 -1.86
CA ASN A 206 -0.08 29.13 -2.36
C ASN A 206 0.65 28.55 -3.58
N VAL A 207 1.14 29.46 -4.44
CA VAL A 207 1.76 29.11 -5.72
C VAL A 207 2.98 28.19 -5.52
N LYS A 208 3.80 28.43 -4.50
CA LYS A 208 4.99 27.62 -4.21
C LYS A 208 4.65 26.15 -3.93
N SER A 209 3.59 25.90 -3.17
CA SER A 209 3.21 24.54 -2.76
C SER A 209 2.56 23.80 -3.93
N HIS A 210 1.72 24.49 -4.69
CA HIS A 210 1.16 23.94 -5.94
C HIS A 210 2.23 23.69 -6.99
N ALA A 211 3.21 24.60 -7.13
CA ALA A 211 4.37 24.45 -8.01
C ALA A 211 5.22 23.25 -7.59
N SER A 212 5.54 23.11 -6.29
CA SER A 212 6.30 21.95 -5.79
C SER A 212 5.60 20.62 -6.10
N TYR A 213 4.28 20.56 -5.95
CA TYR A 213 3.51 19.38 -6.31
C TYR A 213 3.58 19.08 -7.83
N ALA A 214 3.32 20.09 -8.66
CA ALA A 214 3.32 19.93 -10.11
C ALA A 214 4.72 19.61 -10.66
N TYR A 215 5.77 20.22 -10.10
CA TYR A 215 7.16 19.98 -10.47
C TYR A 215 7.59 18.56 -10.13
N ASN A 216 7.23 18.09 -8.94
CA ASN A 216 7.52 16.72 -8.55
C ASN A 216 6.79 15.73 -9.46
N ASP A 217 5.49 15.90 -9.70
CA ASP A 217 4.73 14.99 -10.56
C ASP A 217 5.28 14.93 -12.01
N TYR A 218 5.68 16.07 -12.57
CA TYR A 218 6.40 16.11 -13.85
C TYR A 218 7.74 15.38 -13.77
N TYR A 219 8.56 15.69 -12.76
CA TYR A 219 9.91 15.16 -12.63
C TYR A 219 9.89 13.65 -12.46
N GLN A 220 8.99 13.12 -11.62
CA GLN A 220 8.81 11.68 -11.45
C GLN A 220 8.45 10.97 -12.77
N LYS A 221 7.68 11.61 -13.65
CA LYS A 221 7.31 11.05 -14.96
C LYS A 221 8.43 11.14 -16.00
N MET A 222 9.19 12.24 -15.99
CA MET A 222 10.03 12.63 -17.13
C MET A 222 11.53 12.51 -16.88
N HIS A 223 11.99 12.34 -15.63
CA HIS A 223 13.43 12.30 -15.33
C HIS A 223 14.18 11.17 -16.06
N ASN A 224 13.54 10.01 -16.24
CA ASN A 224 14.13 8.87 -16.93
C ASN A 224 14.25 9.05 -18.46
N VAL A 225 13.59 10.07 -19.04
CA VAL A 225 13.68 10.42 -20.47
C VAL A 225 14.39 11.76 -20.68
N GLY A 226 15.14 12.25 -19.68
CA GLY A 226 15.93 13.47 -19.76
C GLY A 226 15.23 14.73 -19.24
N GLY A 227 14.07 14.61 -18.60
CA GLY A 227 13.41 15.71 -17.92
C GLY A 227 14.22 16.24 -16.74
N THR A 228 14.36 17.56 -16.62
CA THR A 228 15.15 18.21 -15.57
C THR A 228 14.27 18.86 -14.51
N CYS A 229 14.78 18.92 -13.28
CA CYS A 229 14.19 19.68 -12.18
C CYS A 229 14.85 21.06 -12.10
N ASP A 230 14.45 21.96 -12.99
CA ASP A 230 15.00 23.32 -13.04
C ASP A 230 13.90 24.39 -13.13
N PHE A 231 12.95 24.24 -14.06
CA PHE A 231 11.80 25.15 -14.23
C PHE A 231 12.22 26.63 -14.25
N ASP A 232 13.15 26.99 -15.13
CA ASP A 232 13.75 28.34 -15.23
C ASP A 232 14.44 28.77 -13.92
N GLY A 233 15.15 27.84 -13.29
CA GLY A 233 15.85 28.06 -12.02
C GLY A 233 14.96 28.10 -10.77
N THR A 234 13.64 27.92 -10.88
CA THR A 234 12.71 27.98 -9.74
C THR A 234 12.59 26.69 -8.94
N ALA A 235 13.18 25.59 -9.41
CA ALA A 235 13.11 24.29 -8.75
C ALA A 235 14.48 23.72 -8.38
N THR A 236 14.49 22.79 -7.44
CA THR A 236 15.68 22.03 -7.05
C THR A 236 15.32 20.60 -6.66
N THR A 237 16.30 19.72 -6.74
CA THR A 237 16.14 18.33 -6.32
C THR A 237 16.42 18.18 -4.83
N THR A 238 15.66 17.32 -4.16
CA THR A 238 15.85 16.99 -2.75
C THR A 238 15.64 15.51 -2.52
N THR A 239 16.40 14.94 -1.59
CA THR A 239 16.19 13.56 -1.09
C THR A 239 15.23 13.52 0.10
N GLU A 240 14.87 14.68 0.63
CA GLU A 240 13.92 14.82 1.73
C GLU A 240 12.49 14.88 1.21
N ASP A 241 11.62 14.02 1.75
CA ASP A 241 10.21 13.95 1.37
C ASP A 241 9.49 15.27 1.70
N PRO A 242 9.04 16.04 0.69
CA PRO A 242 8.41 17.33 0.89
C PRO A 242 7.07 17.24 1.62
N SER A 243 6.44 16.05 1.70
CA SER A 243 5.21 15.84 2.49
C SER A 243 5.41 16.03 3.99
N LYS A 244 6.65 15.88 4.49
CA LYS A 244 6.99 16.05 5.92
C LYS A 244 7.30 17.48 6.31
N SER A 245 7.67 18.33 5.36
CA SER A 245 8.02 19.73 5.62
C SER A 245 6.79 20.56 6.04
N MET A 246 5.59 20.10 5.70
CA MET A 246 4.31 20.68 6.17
C MET A 246 3.86 20.17 7.56
N ILE A 247 4.79 19.76 8.42
CA ILE A 247 4.48 19.42 9.83
C ILE A 247 5.28 20.31 10.80
N LEU A 248 6.36 20.95 10.35
CA LEU A 248 7.11 21.92 11.16
C LEU A 248 6.65 23.35 10.85
N ILE A 249 5.59 23.81 11.51
CA ILE A 249 5.38 25.15 12.09
C ILE A 249 3.97 25.12 12.71
N PHE A 250 3.84 24.44 13.86
CA PHE A 250 2.81 24.72 14.87
C PHE A 250 3.36 24.29 16.24
N LEU A 251 4.57 24.77 16.56
CA LEU A 251 5.04 24.84 17.94
C LEU A 251 5.03 26.30 18.37
N PHE A 252 3.84 26.86 18.59
CA PHE A 252 3.69 28.05 19.43
C PHE A 252 2.42 27.94 20.28
N TYR A 253 2.67 27.95 21.59
CA TYR A 253 1.77 28.28 22.69
C TYR A 253 0.55 27.37 22.96
N PHE A 254 0.77 26.33 23.78
CA PHE A 254 -0.18 25.95 24.84
C PHE A 254 0.59 25.39 26.05
N GLN A 255 1.33 26.27 26.73
CA GLN A 255 1.70 26.06 28.12
C GLN A 255 0.82 27.01 28.93
N TYR A 256 -0.33 26.54 29.41
CA TYR A 256 -1.05 26.95 30.63
C TYR A 256 -2.47 26.37 30.56
N PHE A 257 -2.86 25.72 31.66
CA PHE A 257 -4.08 24.93 31.90
C PHE A 257 -4.07 23.49 31.39
N GLY A 258 -3.72 22.59 32.31
CA GLY A 258 -4.01 21.18 32.18
C GLY A 258 -5.51 20.91 32.19
N ILE A 259 -5.91 19.90 31.43
CA ILE A 259 -6.85 18.82 31.77
C ILE A 259 -6.69 17.78 30.66
N LEU A 260 -6.32 16.57 31.07
CA LEU A 260 -6.24 15.38 30.25
C LEU A 260 -7.66 14.91 29.95
N LEU A 261 -8.20 15.24 28.77
CA LEU A 261 -9.38 14.58 28.22
C LEU A 261 -8.96 13.85 26.94
N LEU A 262 -8.63 12.57 27.08
CA LEU A 262 -8.46 11.63 25.96
C LEU A 262 -9.85 11.27 25.39
N SER A 263 -10.46 12.23 24.70
CA SER A 263 -11.49 11.95 23.71
C SER A 263 -10.80 12.01 22.35
N VAL A 264 -10.36 10.85 21.86
CA VAL A 264 -9.89 10.68 20.47
C VAL A 264 -11.10 10.76 19.54
N LEU A 265 -11.55 11.99 19.27
CA LEU A 265 -12.23 12.31 18.03
C LEU A 265 -11.14 12.41 16.96
N ARG A 266 -10.84 11.29 16.30
CA ARG A 266 -10.08 11.30 15.04
C ARG A 266 -10.92 12.02 13.99
N PHE A 267 -10.71 13.33 13.85
CA PHE A 267 -10.88 13.97 12.55
C PHE A 267 -9.81 13.38 11.62
N PHE A 268 -10.22 12.47 10.74
CA PHE A 268 -9.48 12.18 9.52
C PHE A 268 -9.57 13.43 8.64
N SER A 269 -8.55 14.28 8.67
CA SER A 269 -8.27 15.16 7.53
C SER A 269 -7.52 14.36 6.47
N PRO A 270 -7.93 14.41 5.20
CA PRO A 270 -7.35 13.61 4.12
C PRO A 270 -6.09 14.30 3.59
N LEU A 271 -4.98 14.15 4.32
CA LEU A 271 -3.66 14.47 3.81
C LEU A 271 -2.76 13.27 4.08
N SER A 272 -2.78 12.31 3.16
CA SER A 272 -1.69 11.35 2.92
C SER A 272 -2.23 10.30 1.96
N LYS A 273 -2.09 10.57 0.66
CA LYS A 273 -2.15 9.64 -0.47
C LYS A 273 -2.02 10.52 -1.71
N HIS A 274 -1.01 10.24 -2.54
CA HIS A 274 -0.57 11.02 -3.70
C HIS A 274 0.53 12.05 -3.41
N ILE A 275 1.70 11.56 -3.01
CA ILE A 275 2.96 11.94 -3.66
C ILE A 275 3.57 10.63 -4.18
#